data_AF-A0A9E4BHA5-F1
#
_entry.id   AF-A0A9E4BHA5-F1
#
_cell.length_a   1.000
_cell.length_b   1.000
_cell.length_c   1.000
_cell.angle_alpha   90.00
_cell.angle_beta   90.00
_cell.angle_gamma   90.00
#
_symmetry.space_group_name_H-M   'P 1'
#
loop_
_entity.id
_entity.type
_entity.pdbx_description
1 polymer ?
#
loop_
_entity_poly.entity_id
_entity_poly.type
_entity_poly.pdbx_seq_one_letter_code
_entity_poly.pdbx_strand_id
1 'polypeptide(L)' 'MAALRPLRREVFEYSEGWYNPHRRHSSLGYESPVNFEARPRKGAA' A
#
# COMPACT_ATOMS: atom_id res chain seq x y z
N MET A 1 12.98 -7.63 28.05
CA MET A 1 13.95 -7.35 26.97
C MET A 1 13.21 -7.45 25.64
N ALA A 2 12.83 -6.32 25.03
CA ALA A 2 12.16 -6.34 23.73
C ALA A 2 13.18 -6.66 22.64
N ALA A 3 12.97 -7.75 21.91
CA ALA A 3 13.78 -8.05 20.72
C ALA A 3 13.39 -7.04 19.64
N LEU A 4 14.32 -6.16 19.28
CA LEU A 4 14.15 -5.28 18.13
C LEU A 4 13.98 -6.16 16.90
N ARG A 5 12.79 -6.11 16.30
CA ARG A 5 12.53 -6.72 15.00
C ARG A 5 13.35 -5.97 13.95
N PRO A 6 13.84 -6.64 12.90
CA PRO A 6 14.59 -5.97 11.85
C PRO A 6 13.74 -4.86 11.22
N LEU A 7 14.30 -3.65 11.07
CA LEU A 7 13.59 -2.49 10.53
C LEU A 7 12.92 -2.76 9.17
N ARG A 8 13.56 -3.59 8.33
CA ARG A 8 12.99 -4.01 7.04
C ARG A 8 11.65 -4.73 7.18
N ARG A 9 11.51 -5.57 8.21
CA ARG A 9 10.26 -6.31 8.49
C ARG A 9 9.18 -5.35 8.97
N GLU A 10 9.51 -4.48 9.93
CA GLU A 10 8.56 -3.49 10.45
C GLU A 10 8.04 -2.56 9.36
N VAL A 11 8.92 -2.06 8.49
CA VAL A 11 8.53 -1.22 7.35
C VAL A 11 7.65 -2.00 6.39
N PHE A 12 8.01 -3.25 6.07
CA PHE A 12 7.20 -4.08 5.18
C PHE A 12 5.79 -4.36 5.76
N GLU A 13 5.71 -4.75 7.03
CA GLU A 13 4.45 -5.04 7.71
C GLU A 13 3.55 -3.79 7.77
N TYR A 14 4.11 -2.62 8.04
CA TYR A 14 3.37 -1.36 7.99
C TYR A 14 2.95 -1.00 6.56
N SER A 15 3.87 -1.11 5.60
CA SER A 15 3.63 -0.76 4.20
C SER A 15 2.50 -1.59 3.59
N GLU A 16 2.58 -2.91 3.69
CA GLU A 16 1.61 -3.82 3.09
C GLU A 16 0.36 -4.02 3.95
N GLY A 17 0.51 -4.02 5.27
CA GLY A 17 -0.59 -4.28 6.19
C GLY A 17 -1.52 -3.09 6.39
N TRP A 18 -1.00 -1.87 6.34
CA TRP A 18 -1.79 -0.66 6.63
C TRP A 18 -1.67 0.42 5.57
N TYR A 19 -0.46 0.78 5.16
CA TYR A 19 -0.25 1.96 4.32
C TYR A 19 -0.82 1.78 2.90
N ASN A 20 -0.38 0.76 2.14
CA ASN A 20 -0.82 0.51 0.76
C ASN A 20 -2.33 0.24 0.65
N PRO A 21 -2.99 -0.48 1.59
CA PRO A 21 -4.44 -0.68 1.51
C PRO A 21 -5.27 0.56 1.85
N HIS A 22 -4.80 1.43 2.76
CA HIS A 22 -5.64 2.48 3.35
C HIS A 22 -5.27 3.91 2.92
N ARG A 23 -3.99 4.20 2.61
CA ARG A 23 -3.57 5.57 2.31
C ARG A 23 -4.15 6.04 1.00
N ARG A 24 -4.87 7.17 1.01
CA ARG A 24 -5.43 7.79 -0.18
C ARG A 24 -4.47 8.82 -0.78
N HIS A 25 -4.35 8.81 -2.10
CA HIS A 25 -3.49 9.73 -2.84
C HIS A 25 -4.31 10.58 -3.81
N SER A 26 -4.13 11.89 -3.79
CA SER A 26 -4.85 12.81 -4.70
C SER A 26 -4.53 12.54 -6.17
N SER A 27 -3.30 12.16 -6.49
CA SER A 27 -2.87 11.76 -7.83
C SER A 27 -3.55 10.48 -8.34
N LEU A 28 -4.05 9.63 -7.43
CA LEU A 28 -4.81 8.42 -7.74
C LEU A 28 -6.33 8.64 -7.67
N GLY A 29 -6.79 9.90 -7.63
CA GLY A 29 -8.22 10.20 -7.48
C GLY A 29 -8.76 9.91 -6.08
N TYR A 30 -7.91 10.03 -5.05
CA TYR A 30 -8.21 9.67 -3.66
C TYR A 30 -8.46 8.18 -3.42
N GLU A 31 -7.93 7.32 -4.28
CA GLU A 31 -7.88 5.88 -4.04
C GLU A 31 -6.58 5.48 -3.34
N SER A 32 -6.59 4.30 -2.72
CA SER A 32 -5.38 3.67 -2.21
C SER A 32 -4.60 2.97 -3.30
N PRO A 33 -3.27 2.78 -3.15
CA PRO A 33 -2.45 2.06 -4.12
C PRO A 33 -3.05 0.72 -4.54
N VAL A 34 -3.47 -0.11 -3.58
CA VAL A 34 -4.08 -1.42 -3.85
C VAL A 34 -5.36 -1.29 -4.68
N ASN A 35 -6.23 -0.34 -4.33
CA ASN A 35 -7.47 -0.12 -5.07
C ASN A 35 -7.21 0.39 -6.49
N PHE A 36 -6.21 1.27 -6.65
CA PHE A 36 -5.84 1.79 -7.95
C PHE A 36 -5.30 0.68 -8.88
N GLU A 37 -4.44 -0.20 -8.37
CA GLU A 37 -3.89 -1.33 -9.13
C GLU A 37 -4.94 -2.40 -9.47
N ALA A 38 -5.94 -2.60 -8.60
CA ALA A 38 -7.05 -3.52 -8.84
C ALA A 38 -8.01 -3.06 -9.95
N ARG A 39 -7.96 -1.78 -10.35
CA ARG A 39 -8.82 -1.27 -11.42
C ARG A 39 -8.32 -1.77 -12.78
N PRO A 40 -9.23 -2.17 -13.67
CA PRO A 40 -8.83 -2.53 -15.04
C PRO A 40 -8.19 -1.32 -15.71
N ARG A 41 -7.01 -1.52 -16.31
CA ARG A 41 -6.38 -0.49 -17.14
C ARG A 41 -7.34 -0.13 -18.26
N LYS A 42 -7.81 1.12 -18.28
CA LYS A 42 -8.58 1.64 -19.41
C LYS A 42 -7.73 1.50 -20.68
N GLY A 43 -8.15 0.62 -21.59
CA GLY A 43 -7.46 0.36 -22.86
C GLY A 43 -6.97 -1.07 -23.09
N ALA A 44 -7.18 -2.01 -22.16
CA ALA A 44 -7.06 -3.43 -22.47
C ALA A 44 -8.31 -3.88 -23.26
N ALA A 45 -8.28 -3.66 -24.58
CA ALA A 45 -9.20 -4.27 -25.53
C ALA A 45 -8.67 -5.65 -25.96
#